data_AF-A0A7Y6C2L2-F1
#
_entry.id   AF-A0A7Y6C2L2-F1
#
_cell.length_a   1.000
_cell.length_b   1.000
_cell.length_c   1.000
_cell.angle_alpha   90.00
_cell.angle_beta   90.00
_cell.angle_gamma   90.00
#
_symmetry.space_group_name_H-M   'P 1'
#
loop_
_entity.id
_entity.type
_entity.pdbx_description
1 polymer ?
#
loop_
_entity_poly.entity_id
_entity_poly.type
_entity_poly.pdbx_seq_one_letter_code
_entity_poly.pdbx_strand_id
1 'polypeptide(L)'
;MNNASSALKVAAGIFLTIALITIVVLLFISAQEATKTAQNNFADIQTELSQAAFTVYDGTTISGSQVTNALRKYADKDQFGIQVITGKNKGGQWYGNELNISQDINNADYGSVIAPDSKVGSINQTMSEKDNQYVNPSGKFKAVIVKDKSNVVRGLIFQQS
;
A
#
# COMPACT_ATOMS: atom_id res chain seq x y z
N MET A 1 67.21 -8.95 29.25
CA MET A 1 66.79 -8.12 28.10
C MET A 1 65.91 -8.84 27.07
N ASN A 2 65.50 -10.10 27.27
CA ASN A 2 64.72 -10.86 26.27
C ASN A 2 63.20 -10.70 26.39
N ASN A 3 62.69 -10.30 27.56
CA ASN A 3 61.24 -10.22 27.82
C ASN A 3 60.59 -8.96 27.22
N ALA A 4 61.32 -7.85 27.15
CA ALA A 4 60.81 -6.59 26.61
C ALA A 4 60.58 -6.65 25.09
N SER A 5 61.51 -7.27 24.34
CA SER A 5 61.36 -7.42 22.88
C SER A 5 60.23 -8.39 22.52
N SER A 6 60.09 -9.51 23.25
CA SER A 6 58.98 -10.44 23.07
C SER A 6 57.63 -9.82 23.42
N ALA A 7 57.55 -9.05 24.52
CA ALA A 7 56.34 -8.31 24.87
C ALA A 7 55.96 -7.26 23.82
N LEU A 8 56.94 -6.55 23.23
CA LEU A 8 56.70 -5.56 22.18
C LEU A 8 56.12 -6.19 20.91
N LYS A 9 56.59 -7.39 20.52
CA LYS A 9 56.05 -8.14 19.37
C LYS A 9 54.60 -8.58 19.60
N VAL A 10 54.28 -9.03 20.81
CA VAL A 10 52.89 -9.40 21.19
C VAL A 10 51.98 -8.17 21.18
N ALA A 11 52.44 -7.05 21.74
CA ALA A 11 51.67 -5.80 21.74
C ALA A 11 51.40 -5.28 20.31
N ALA A 12 52.40 -5.34 19.42
CA ALA A 12 52.23 -4.96 18.03
C ALA A 12 51.23 -5.86 17.29
N GLY A 13 51.25 -7.18 17.55
CA GLY A 13 50.30 -8.13 16.97
C GLY A 13 48.86 -7.85 17.40
N ILE A 14 48.63 -7.62 18.70
CA ILE A 14 47.30 -7.27 19.23
C ILE A 14 46.80 -5.96 18.61
N PHE A 15 47.65 -4.94 18.56
CA PHE A 15 47.29 -3.66 17.96
C PHE A 15 46.85 -3.80 16.49
N LEU A 16 47.60 -4.59 15.70
CA LEU A 16 47.27 -4.86 14.31
C LEU A 16 45.95 -5.62 14.15
N THR A 17 45.67 -6.60 15.01
CA THR A 17 44.40 -7.34 14.96
C THR A 17 43.19 -6.48 15.32
N ILE A 18 43.30 -5.60 16.33
CA ILE A 18 42.22 -4.67 16.70
C ILE A 18 41.96 -3.69 15.56
N ALA A 19 43.02 -3.16 14.95
CA ALA A 19 42.90 -2.27 13.80
C ALA A 19 42.16 -2.96 12.63
N LEU A 20 42.51 -4.21 12.33
CA LEU A 20 41.86 -4.98 11.28
C LEU A 20 40.37 -5.23 11.57
N ILE A 21 40.02 -5.69 12.78
CA ILE A 21 38.63 -5.92 13.18
C ILE A 21 37.84 -4.62 13.09
N THR A 22 38.41 -3.51 13.54
CA THR A 22 37.75 -2.19 13.48
C THR A 22 37.41 -1.81 12.05
N ILE A 23 38.34 -2.00 11.11
CA ILE A 23 38.09 -1.73 9.68
C ILE A 23 36.95 -2.60 9.15
N VAL A 24 36.97 -3.90 9.45
CA VAL A 24 35.92 -4.83 9.00
C VAL A 24 34.55 -4.42 9.57
N VAL A 25 34.48 -4.06 10.85
CA VAL A 25 33.25 -3.60 11.49
C VAL A 25 32.74 -2.31 10.85
N LEU A 26 33.62 -1.34 10.56
CA LEU A 26 33.24 -0.10 9.89
C LEU A 26 32.67 -0.37 8.49
N LEU A 27 33.32 -1.23 7.70
CA LEU A 27 32.82 -1.64 6.40
C LEU A 27 31.45 -2.34 6.51
N PHE A 28 31.28 -3.21 7.50
CA PHE A 28 30.03 -3.92 7.72
C PHE A 28 28.88 -2.99 8.15
N ILE A 29 29.14 -1.99 8.99
CA ILE A 29 28.15 -0.97 9.37
C ILE A 29 27.76 -0.15 8.14
N SER A 30 28.73 0.34 7.37
CA SER A 30 28.42 1.12 6.15
C SER A 30 27.61 0.32 5.12
N ALA A 31 27.87 -0.98 4.98
CA ALA A 31 27.13 -1.85 4.08
C ALA A 31 25.68 -2.08 4.58
N GLN A 32 25.49 -2.22 5.90
CA GLN A 32 24.16 -2.32 6.48
C GLN A 32 23.35 -1.03 6.31
N GLU A 33 23.97 0.13 6.50
CA GLU A 33 23.31 1.42 6.29
C GLU A 33 22.90 1.62 4.83
N ALA A 34 23.79 1.31 3.88
CA ALA A 34 23.48 1.32 2.45
C ALA A 34 22.33 0.35 2.10
N THR A 35 22.33 -0.84 2.70
CA THR A 35 21.25 -1.84 2.51
C THR A 35 19.92 -1.33 3.07
N LYS A 36 19.91 -0.78 4.29
CA LYS A 36 18.70 -0.18 4.88
C LYS A 36 18.16 0.97 4.03
N THR A 37 19.05 1.82 3.52
CA THR A 37 18.67 2.93 2.64
C THR A 37 18.06 2.42 1.33
N ALA A 38 18.66 1.41 0.72
CA ALA A 38 18.11 0.77 -0.47
C ALA A 38 16.74 0.11 -0.20
N GLN A 39 16.57 -0.54 0.95
CA GLN A 39 15.28 -1.11 1.37
C GLN A 39 14.21 -0.04 1.54
N ASN A 40 14.52 1.09 2.19
CA ASN A 40 13.59 2.20 2.35
C ASN A 40 13.19 2.79 0.99
N ASN A 41 14.18 3.09 0.13
CA ASN A 41 13.92 3.60 -1.22
C ASN A 41 13.06 2.63 -2.04
N PHE A 42 13.27 1.31 -1.89
CA PHE A 42 12.47 0.30 -2.57
C PHE A 42 11.01 0.27 -2.07
N ALA A 43 10.80 0.40 -0.76
CA ALA A 43 9.46 0.49 -0.18
C ALA A 43 8.70 1.74 -0.67
N ASP A 44 9.41 2.87 -0.79
CA ASP A 44 8.85 4.12 -1.34
C ASP A 44 8.46 3.97 -2.81
N ILE A 45 9.35 3.39 -3.65
CA ILE A 45 9.06 3.09 -5.06
C ILE A 45 7.83 2.17 -5.18
N GLN A 46 7.75 1.13 -4.35
CA GLN A 46 6.62 0.21 -4.37
C GLN A 46 5.31 0.91 -4.00
N THR A 47 5.37 1.86 -3.06
CA THR A 47 4.23 2.69 -2.66
C THR A 47 3.81 3.62 -3.78
N GLU A 48 4.74 4.32 -4.42
CA GLU A 48 4.48 5.21 -5.55
C GLU A 48 3.87 4.46 -6.75
N LEU A 49 4.45 3.30 -7.11
CA LEU A 49 3.94 2.45 -8.19
C LEU A 49 2.51 1.96 -7.88
N SER A 50 2.26 1.59 -6.62
CA SER A 50 0.91 1.21 -6.18
C SER A 50 -0.07 2.37 -6.33
N GLN A 51 0.33 3.60 -5.96
CA GLN A 51 -0.51 4.79 -6.12
C GLN A 51 -0.77 5.11 -7.60
N ALA A 52 0.25 5.05 -8.46
CA ALA A 52 0.13 5.31 -9.90
C ALA A 52 -0.85 4.35 -10.60
N ALA A 53 -0.90 3.08 -10.15
CA ALA A 53 -1.85 2.09 -10.65
C ALA A 53 -3.32 2.46 -10.37
N PHE A 54 -3.58 3.37 -9.42
CA PHE A 54 -4.92 3.85 -9.09
C PHE A 54 -5.23 5.21 -9.71
N THR A 55 -4.22 6.05 -9.97
CA THR A 55 -4.39 7.37 -10.61
C THR A 55 -5.06 7.28 -11.99
N VAL A 56 -4.89 6.17 -12.71
CA VAL A 56 -5.58 5.93 -14.00
C VAL A 56 -7.12 5.88 -13.87
N TYR A 57 -7.63 5.64 -12.67
CA TYR A 57 -9.06 5.65 -12.38
C TYR A 57 -9.54 7.03 -11.95
N ASP A 58 -8.68 7.95 -11.53
CA ASP A 58 -9.13 9.23 -10.99
C ASP A 58 -9.76 10.12 -12.07
N GLY A 59 -11.05 10.43 -11.91
CA GLY A 59 -11.80 11.28 -12.83
C GLY A 59 -12.12 10.63 -14.19
N THR A 60 -11.75 9.37 -14.42
CA THR A 60 -12.05 8.68 -15.68
C THR A 60 -13.43 8.03 -15.64
N THR A 61 -14.03 7.86 -16.83
CA THR A 61 -15.28 7.11 -16.98
C THR A 61 -14.96 5.74 -17.54
N ILE A 62 -15.29 4.70 -16.78
CA ILE A 62 -15.05 3.30 -17.13
C ILE A 62 -16.38 2.55 -17.31
N SER A 63 -16.35 1.41 -18.01
CA SER A 63 -17.52 0.54 -18.15
C SER A 63 -17.78 -0.28 -16.89
N GLY A 64 -19.02 -0.75 -16.70
CA GLY A 64 -19.35 -1.67 -15.60
C GLY A 64 -18.57 -2.99 -15.65
N SER A 65 -18.19 -3.46 -16.84
CA SER A 65 -17.27 -4.59 -17.00
C SER A 65 -15.87 -4.29 -16.43
N GLN A 66 -15.38 -3.05 -16.57
CA GLN A 66 -14.12 -2.63 -15.95
C GLN A 66 -14.26 -2.48 -14.43
N VAL A 67 -15.41 -2.03 -13.92
CA VAL A 67 -15.71 -1.96 -12.47
C VAL A 67 -15.68 -3.36 -11.85
N THR A 68 -16.39 -4.32 -12.43
CA THR A 68 -16.42 -5.70 -11.91
C THR A 68 -15.05 -6.38 -11.99
N ASN A 69 -14.23 -6.07 -13.00
CA ASN A 69 -12.84 -6.52 -13.06
C ASN A 69 -11.95 -5.87 -12.01
N ALA A 70 -12.11 -4.57 -11.74
CA ALA A 70 -11.39 -3.88 -10.68
C ALA A 70 -11.75 -4.45 -9.30
N LEU A 71 -13.04 -4.76 -9.06
CA LEU A 71 -13.49 -5.46 -7.87
C LEU A 71 -12.78 -6.80 -7.68
N ARG A 72 -12.75 -7.65 -8.71
CA ARG A 72 -12.03 -8.95 -8.63
C ARG A 72 -10.53 -8.78 -8.38
N LYS A 73 -9.91 -7.71 -8.89
CA LYS A 73 -8.46 -7.50 -8.78
C LYS A 73 -8.04 -6.90 -7.43
N TYR A 74 -8.89 -6.07 -6.82
CA TYR A 74 -8.50 -5.24 -5.69
C TYR A 74 -9.36 -5.39 -4.43
N ALA A 75 -10.54 -6.02 -4.48
CA ALA A 75 -11.37 -6.22 -3.29
C ALA A 75 -10.70 -7.07 -2.20
N ASP A 76 -9.78 -7.96 -2.60
CA ASP A 76 -9.03 -8.80 -1.67
C ASP A 76 -7.77 -8.13 -1.11
N LYS A 77 -7.39 -6.93 -1.58
CA LYS A 77 -6.21 -6.23 -1.04
C LYS A 77 -6.43 -5.80 0.41
N ASP A 78 -5.40 -5.97 1.22
CA ASP A 78 -5.41 -5.51 2.61
C ASP A 78 -5.43 -3.99 2.68
N GLN A 79 -6.19 -3.47 3.64
CA GLN A 79 -6.39 -2.03 3.86
C GLN A 79 -6.88 -1.25 2.63
N PHE A 80 -7.53 -1.94 1.68
CA PHE A 80 -8.09 -1.34 0.47
C PHE A 80 -9.59 -1.62 0.36
N GLY A 81 -10.34 -0.60 -0.07
CA GLY A 81 -11.80 -0.67 -0.21
C GLY A 81 -12.28 -0.18 -1.57
N ILE A 82 -13.32 -0.82 -2.11
CA ILE A 82 -14.01 -0.33 -3.31
C ILE A 82 -15.48 -0.08 -2.98
N GLN A 83 -15.97 1.12 -3.24
CA GLN A 83 -17.39 1.44 -3.18
C GLN A 83 -17.98 1.51 -4.59
N VAL A 84 -19.11 0.85 -4.81
CA VAL A 84 -19.85 0.95 -6.08
C VAL A 84 -21.24 1.52 -5.81
N ILE A 85 -21.55 2.62 -6.46
CA ILE A 85 -22.85 3.31 -6.43
C ILE A 85 -23.51 3.07 -7.78
N THR A 86 -24.61 2.33 -7.77
CA THR A 86 -25.38 1.98 -8.97
C THR A 86 -26.67 2.79 -9.02
N GLY A 87 -27.32 2.85 -10.18
CA GLY A 87 -28.62 3.51 -10.32
C GLY A 87 -29.72 2.87 -9.46
N LYS A 88 -29.58 1.57 -9.13
CA LYS A 88 -30.48 0.83 -8.23
C LYS A 88 -30.13 1.05 -6.76
N ASN A 89 -28.84 1.08 -6.42
CA ASN A 89 -28.36 1.33 -5.07
C ASN A 89 -27.65 2.69 -4.96
N LYS A 90 -28.43 3.73 -4.67
CA LYS A 90 -27.94 5.10 -4.47
C LYS A 90 -27.10 5.28 -3.19
N GLY A 91 -27.25 4.38 -2.22
CA GLY A 91 -26.44 4.40 -0.99
C GLY A 91 -25.03 3.84 -1.18
N GLY A 92 -24.76 3.20 -2.32
CA GLY A 92 -23.50 2.51 -2.57
C GLY A 92 -23.37 1.21 -1.80
N GLN A 93 -22.48 0.34 -2.26
CA GLN A 93 -22.07 -0.87 -1.57
C GLN A 93 -20.55 -0.94 -1.54
N TRP A 94 -20.00 -1.21 -0.35
CA TRP A 94 -18.58 -1.50 -0.18
C TRP A 94 -18.26 -2.96 -0.49
N TYR A 95 -17.09 -3.16 -1.08
CA TYR A 95 -16.47 -4.44 -1.38
C TYR A 95 -15.03 -4.43 -0.86
N GLY A 96 -14.66 -5.45 -0.09
CA GLY A 96 -13.39 -5.48 0.63
C GLY A 96 -13.51 -4.70 1.92
N ASN A 97 -12.56 -3.80 2.20
CA ASN A 97 -12.61 -3.00 3.42
C ASN A 97 -13.53 -1.79 3.28
N GLU A 98 -14.29 -1.49 4.33
CA GLU A 98 -15.07 -0.26 4.39
C GLU A 98 -14.18 0.91 4.81
N LEU A 99 -14.24 2.02 4.07
CA LEU A 99 -13.45 3.22 4.34
C LEU A 99 -14.33 4.33 4.90
N ASN A 100 -13.75 5.09 5.84
CA ASN A 100 -14.40 6.26 6.40
C ASN A 100 -14.33 7.44 5.42
N ILE A 101 -15.40 7.58 4.62
CA ILE A 101 -15.57 8.69 3.67
C ILE A 101 -16.69 9.66 4.07
N SER A 102 -17.35 9.40 5.21
CA SER A 102 -18.47 10.22 5.70
C SER A 102 -18.01 11.52 6.39
N GLN A 103 -16.71 11.61 6.68
CA GLN A 103 -16.06 12.76 7.30
C GLN A 103 -15.55 13.74 6.23
N ASP A 104 -15.24 14.97 6.65
CA ASP A 104 -14.53 15.93 5.80
C ASP A 104 -13.19 15.32 5.33
N ILE A 105 -12.80 15.60 4.08
CA ILE A 105 -11.52 15.18 3.51
C ILE A 105 -10.31 15.63 4.34
N ASN A 106 -10.48 16.68 5.15
CA ASN A 106 -9.43 17.21 6.04
C ASN A 106 -9.36 16.49 7.40
N ASN A 107 -10.28 15.58 7.70
CA ASN A 107 -10.28 14.84 8.96
C ASN A 107 -9.16 13.77 8.96
N ALA A 108 -8.54 13.56 10.12
CA ALA A 108 -7.50 12.55 10.31
C ALA A 108 -7.98 11.12 10.00
N ASP A 109 -9.28 10.86 10.19
CA ASP A 109 -9.87 9.55 9.97
C ASP A 109 -10.36 9.35 8.53
N TYR A 110 -10.32 10.37 7.67
CA TYR A 110 -10.76 10.23 6.28
C TYR A 110 -9.87 9.24 5.52
N GLY A 111 -10.51 8.28 4.84
CA GLY A 111 -9.81 7.22 4.11
C GLY A 111 -9.25 6.12 5.02
N SER A 112 -9.43 6.20 6.35
CA SER A 112 -9.09 5.10 7.26
C SER A 112 -10.04 3.90 7.07
N VAL A 113 -9.53 2.71 7.35
CA VAL A 113 -10.31 1.47 7.30
C VAL A 113 -11.10 1.33 8.59
N ILE A 114 -12.43 1.26 8.50
CA ILE A 114 -13.32 1.21 9.67
C ILE A 114 -13.22 -0.14 10.39
N ALA A 115 -13.13 -1.23 9.63
CA ALA A 115 -13.07 -2.60 10.15
C ALA A 115 -12.06 -3.43 9.34
N PRO A 116 -10.77 -3.44 9.72
CA PRO A 116 -9.70 -4.04 8.93
C PRO A 116 -9.80 -5.57 8.79
N ASP A 117 -10.52 -6.24 9.70
CA ASP A 117 -10.69 -7.69 9.69
C ASP A 117 -12.06 -8.14 9.17
N SER A 118 -12.92 -7.20 8.76
CA SER A 118 -14.28 -7.49 8.29
C SER A 118 -14.46 -7.04 6.85
N LYS A 119 -14.12 -7.92 5.90
CA LYS A 119 -14.41 -7.67 4.49
C LYS A 119 -15.91 -7.75 4.24
N VAL A 120 -16.46 -6.73 3.59
CA VAL A 120 -17.88 -6.61 3.26
C VAL A 120 -18.10 -6.75 1.75
N GLY A 121 -19.34 -7.09 1.37
CA GLY A 121 -19.77 -7.16 -0.03
C GLY A 121 -19.40 -8.47 -0.73
N SER A 122 -20.33 -9.00 -1.53
CA SER A 122 -20.10 -10.19 -2.35
C SER A 122 -20.07 -9.83 -3.83
N ILE A 123 -18.94 -10.06 -4.50
CA ILE A 123 -18.78 -9.74 -5.92
C ILE A 123 -19.84 -10.46 -6.77
N ASN A 124 -20.31 -11.64 -6.35
CA ASN A 124 -21.36 -12.39 -7.07
C ASN A 124 -22.67 -11.60 -7.21
N GLN A 125 -23.01 -10.75 -6.24
CA GLN A 125 -24.21 -9.91 -6.27
C GLN A 125 -24.13 -8.82 -7.35
N THR A 126 -22.92 -8.44 -7.78
CA THR A 126 -22.73 -7.47 -8.87
C THR A 126 -23.14 -8.01 -10.24
N MET A 127 -23.24 -9.34 -10.39
CA MET A 127 -23.59 -9.99 -11.66
C MET A 127 -25.07 -10.34 -11.77
N SER A 128 -25.82 -10.25 -10.67
CA SER A 128 -27.23 -10.66 -10.61
C SER A 128 -28.13 -9.46 -10.86
N GLU A 129 -28.84 -9.45 -11.99
CA GLU A 129 -29.75 -8.34 -12.37
C GLU A 129 -30.87 -8.06 -11.36
N LYS A 130 -31.21 -9.08 -10.56
CA LYS A 130 -32.24 -9.00 -9.52
C LYS A 130 -31.74 -8.29 -8.26
N ASP A 131 -30.44 -8.29 -8.03
CA ASP A 131 -29.84 -7.66 -6.86
C ASP A 131 -29.72 -6.14 -7.05
N ASN A 132 -29.83 -5.41 -5.95
CA ASN A 132 -29.66 -3.95 -5.95
C ASN A 132 -28.20 -3.55 -6.23
N GLN A 133 -27.28 -4.47 -5.98
CA GLN A 133 -25.84 -4.36 -6.22
C GLN A 133 -25.45 -4.62 -7.69
N TYR A 134 -26.41 -4.95 -8.56
CA TYR A 134 -26.15 -5.23 -9.97
C TYR A 134 -25.39 -4.10 -10.65
N VAL A 135 -24.27 -4.45 -11.29
CA VAL A 135 -23.47 -3.55 -12.11
C VAL A 135 -23.76 -3.86 -13.57
N ASN A 136 -24.46 -2.96 -14.25
CA ASN A 136 -24.70 -3.08 -15.70
C ASN A 136 -23.34 -3.06 -16.44
N PRO A 137 -22.94 -4.14 -17.14
CA PRO A 137 -21.65 -4.21 -17.84
C PRO A 137 -21.45 -3.10 -18.88
N SER A 138 -22.53 -2.65 -19.52
CA SER A 138 -22.55 -1.57 -20.51
C SER A 138 -22.79 -0.19 -19.89
N GLY A 139 -23.04 -0.13 -18.57
CA GLY A 139 -23.19 1.11 -17.83
C GLY A 139 -21.88 1.88 -17.74
N LYS A 140 -21.97 3.20 -17.65
CA LYS A 140 -20.82 4.10 -17.46
C LYS A 140 -20.69 4.45 -15.98
N PHE A 141 -19.47 4.38 -15.47
CA PHE A 141 -19.15 4.67 -14.08
C PHE A 141 -18.02 5.68 -14.02
N LYS A 142 -18.23 6.79 -13.32
CA LYS A 142 -17.20 7.74 -12.97
C LYS A 142 -16.41 7.19 -11.80
N ALA A 143 -15.10 7.12 -11.95
CA ALA A 143 -14.20 6.62 -10.93
C ALA A 143 -13.55 7.78 -10.17
N VAL A 144 -13.42 7.63 -8.86
CA VAL A 144 -12.80 8.60 -7.94
C VAL A 144 -11.91 7.83 -6.96
N ILE A 145 -10.71 8.32 -6.73
CA ILE A 145 -9.79 7.72 -5.76
C ILE A 145 -10.03 8.29 -4.36
N VAL A 146 -9.92 7.45 -3.34
CA VAL A 146 -9.96 7.86 -1.92
C VAL A 146 -8.54 7.78 -1.38
N LYS A 147 -8.04 8.91 -0.88
CA LYS A 147 -6.73 9.01 -0.24
C LYS A 147 -6.89 9.25 1.25
N ASP A 148 -5.98 8.69 2.04
CA ASP A 148 -5.86 9.04 3.46
C ASP A 148 -5.09 10.35 3.67
N LYS A 149 -4.98 10.78 4.93
CA LYS A 149 -4.18 11.95 5.34
C LYS A 149 -2.70 11.85 4.95
N SER A 150 -2.17 10.64 4.81
CA SER A 150 -0.79 10.39 4.36
C SER A 150 -0.66 10.46 2.83
N ASN A 151 -1.70 10.88 2.12
CA ASN A 151 -1.78 10.96 0.66
C ASN A 151 -1.64 9.59 -0.03
N VAL A 152 -1.87 8.50 0.70
CA VAL A 152 -1.85 7.12 0.19
C VAL A 152 -3.25 6.76 -0.29
N VAL A 153 -3.35 6.17 -1.48
CA VAL A 153 -4.64 5.69 -2.01
C VAL A 153 -5.11 4.48 -1.21
N ARG A 154 -6.26 4.62 -0.54
CA ARG A 154 -6.90 3.58 0.26
C ARG A 154 -8.12 2.95 -0.41
N GLY A 155 -8.68 3.59 -1.44
CA GLY A 155 -9.80 2.99 -2.15
C GLY A 155 -10.22 3.66 -3.44
N LEU A 156 -11.25 3.08 -4.04
CA LEU A 156 -11.91 3.56 -5.27
C LEU A 156 -13.41 3.66 -5.05
N ILE A 157 -14.00 4.75 -5.54
CA ILE A 157 -15.45 4.94 -5.61
C ILE A 157 -15.85 4.95 -7.08
N PHE A 158 -16.76 4.06 -7.45
CA PHE A 158 -17.35 4.00 -8.78
C PHE A 158 -18.81 4.46 -8.72
N GLN A 159 -19.12 5.59 -9.35
CA GLN A 159 -20.46 6.15 -9.39
C GLN A 159 -21.05 6.04 -10.79
N GLN A 160 -22.17 5.36 -10.93
CA GLN A 160 -22.88 5.26 -12.20
C GLN A 160 -23.37 6.66 -12.66
N SER A 161 -23.11 7.00 -13.92
CA SER A 161 -23.59 8.23 -14.59
C SER A 161 -24.54 7.92 -15.72
#